data_AF-A0A6B1D8C3-F1
#
_entry.id   AF-A0A6B1D8C3-F1
#
_cell.length_a   1.000
_cell.length_b   1.000
_cell.length_c   1.000
_cell.angle_alpha   90.00
_cell.angle_beta   90.00
_cell.angle_gamma   90.00
#
_symmetry.space_group_name_H-M   'P 1'
#
loop_
_entity.id
_entity.type
_entity.pdbx_description
1 polymer ?
#
loop_
_entity_poly.entity_id
_entity_poly.type
_entity_poly.pdbx_seq_one_letter_code
_entity_poly.pdbx_strand_id
1 'polypeptide(L)'
;MEDRPFLLSSLVDFPDDCQRIEFTEDLVAQLIDRLHWMGVRRVYWNYYHAGHWEWFLAYGPLGGVAKTLENLGDPMRVGRRLAHERGMEFYAVIKPYENGVSHSHPKAVLAKDGIIGLPGIGGHYHVDPWVLARPELRVKARQADLPCGMDSTPVTRIQLRQKDSTPLRIQPENLVIWTSDDNNGYRKRDLAFEVSEGVESCPRDVVDIDGNPVSSRGDEVRVLNITGLNLLDPFIAVATNFEDGEGTFTNTAVEMVRAFGPDDQPLPIVVASHKAIWRPQRDLRSGDLEYDTGLGGAMVRLDVSNSASAFDNVLTHTANAPDGVIAFAKGRNRFVSGSLCEGYHEVQAHWMEWVSDCIAAGVDGLDVRISCHSSWTDSPGIYGFNPPVAAEYERRYGVNPDVEPYDPVLLGEVRGDLYDQFLHAARARLAAAGLPLHHHIEIESFRPDASPSRTRSRPGNITFHWRRWLRTGLADETTLFGRAWTPERLLSDAFVQDVLDEVATTRVPAHLSLPVKVSGTDGGRLADQIEYTWRSGRLNGYTIYETAALYDRRHTGADGRLRFLPGLTEAVHERSEKLGLL
;
A
#
# COMPACT_ATOMS: atom_id res chain seq x y z
N MET A 1 -16.08 -0.88 30.91
CA MET A 1 -15.50 -1.97 30.08
C MET A 1 -15.18 -3.22 30.91
N GLU A 2 -15.61 -3.31 32.17
CA GLU A 2 -15.04 -4.25 33.16
C GLU A 2 -15.40 -5.75 32.98
N ASP A 3 -16.25 -6.13 32.03
CA ASP A 3 -16.78 -7.52 31.96
C ASP A 3 -16.31 -8.38 30.77
N ARG A 4 -15.46 -7.88 29.86
CA ARG A 4 -14.95 -8.70 28.75
C ARG A 4 -13.48 -9.11 28.95
N PRO A 5 -13.16 -10.42 28.88
CA PRO A 5 -11.78 -10.87 28.99
C PRO A 5 -10.95 -10.35 27.82
N PHE A 6 -9.66 -10.12 28.06
CA PHE A 6 -8.73 -9.70 27.03
C PHE A 6 -8.56 -10.81 25.99
N LEU A 7 -8.81 -10.50 24.72
CA LEU A 7 -8.79 -11.44 23.62
C LEU A 7 -7.44 -11.46 22.91
N LEU A 8 -6.75 -12.60 22.93
CA LEU A 8 -5.64 -12.82 22.02
C LEU A 8 -6.17 -13.38 20.69
N SER A 9 -5.79 -12.74 19.59
CA SER A 9 -6.21 -13.10 18.23
C SER A 9 -5.02 -13.14 17.27
N SER A 10 -5.18 -13.72 16.09
CA SER A 10 -4.17 -13.70 15.03
C SER A 10 -4.81 -13.51 13.66
N LEU A 11 -4.11 -12.83 12.75
CA LEU A 11 -4.55 -12.63 11.38
C LEU A 11 -3.77 -13.53 10.41
N VAL A 12 -4.50 -14.27 9.59
CA VAL A 12 -4.00 -15.12 8.51
C VAL A 12 -4.18 -14.39 7.18
N ASP A 13 -3.07 -14.02 6.53
CA ASP A 13 -3.04 -13.52 5.16
C ASP A 13 -2.61 -14.67 4.24
N PHE A 14 -3.56 -15.57 3.97
CA PHE A 14 -3.21 -16.91 3.48
C PHE A 14 -2.38 -16.94 2.18
N PRO A 15 -2.57 -16.04 1.19
CA PRO A 15 -1.66 -15.94 0.06
C PRO A 15 -0.20 -15.74 0.48
N ASP A 16 0.09 -14.96 1.52
CA ASP A 16 1.44 -14.75 2.06
C ASP A 16 1.99 -16.00 2.77
N ASP A 17 1.11 -16.75 3.45
CA ASP A 17 1.44 -18.05 4.04
C ASP A 17 1.82 -19.10 2.97
N CYS A 18 1.06 -19.19 1.86
CA CYS A 18 1.21 -20.24 0.86
C CYS A 18 1.99 -19.85 -0.41
N GLN A 19 2.69 -18.71 -0.44
CA GLN A 19 3.47 -18.31 -1.63
C GLN A 19 4.51 -19.36 -2.05
N ARG A 20 5.19 -19.97 -1.08
CA ARG A 20 6.31 -20.90 -1.30
C ARG A 20 6.09 -22.28 -0.70
N ILE A 21 5.20 -22.38 0.29
CA ILE A 21 4.83 -23.64 0.92
C ILE A 21 3.51 -24.10 0.32
N GLU A 22 3.48 -25.36 -0.11
CA GLU A 22 2.26 -26.06 -0.43
C GLU A 22 1.58 -26.47 0.88
N PHE A 23 0.43 -25.85 1.19
CA PHE A 23 -0.35 -26.18 2.37
C PHE A 23 -1.27 -27.37 2.08
N THR A 24 -1.23 -28.34 2.99
CA THR A 24 -2.23 -29.41 3.13
C THR A 24 -3.11 -29.12 4.32
N GLU A 25 -4.21 -29.86 4.47
CA GLU A 25 -5.08 -29.72 5.65
C GLU A 25 -4.30 -29.91 6.96
N ASP A 26 -3.36 -30.86 7.00
CA ASP A 26 -2.49 -31.12 8.17
C ASP A 26 -1.61 -29.92 8.52
N LEU A 27 -1.13 -29.16 7.52
CA LEU A 27 -0.34 -27.95 7.77
C LEU A 27 -1.21 -26.80 8.28
N VAL A 28 -2.44 -26.66 7.77
CA VAL A 28 -3.41 -25.71 8.33
C VAL A 28 -3.76 -26.10 9.77
N ALA A 29 -4.01 -27.39 10.03
CA ALA A 29 -4.28 -27.89 11.39
C ALA A 29 -3.12 -27.58 12.34
N GLN A 30 -1.87 -27.82 11.91
CA GLN A 30 -0.68 -27.46 12.70
C GLN A 30 -0.58 -25.96 12.99
N LEU A 31 -0.93 -25.09 12.03
CA LEU A 31 -0.98 -23.65 12.25
C LEU A 31 -2.04 -23.30 13.30
N ILE A 32 -3.28 -23.76 13.13
CA ILE A 32 -4.38 -23.47 14.06
C ILE A 32 -4.10 -24.07 15.46
N ASP A 33 -3.54 -25.28 15.54
CA ASP A 33 -3.09 -25.90 16.79
C ASP A 33 -2.07 -25.02 17.52
N ARG A 34 -1.08 -24.49 16.77
CA ARG A 34 -0.07 -23.62 17.35
C ARG A 34 -0.67 -22.32 17.87
N LEU A 35 -1.57 -21.71 17.11
CA LEU A 35 -2.27 -20.49 17.54
C LEU A 35 -3.11 -20.76 18.80
N HIS A 36 -3.91 -21.82 18.80
CA HIS A 36 -4.72 -22.20 19.95
C HIS A 36 -3.86 -22.43 21.21
N TRP A 37 -2.75 -23.16 21.04
CA TRP A 37 -1.76 -23.40 22.09
C TRP A 37 -1.18 -22.10 22.64
N MET A 38 -0.86 -21.12 21.80
CA MET A 38 -0.39 -19.79 22.24
C MET A 38 -1.40 -18.98 23.06
N GLY A 39 -2.67 -19.42 23.14
CA GLY A 39 -3.75 -18.68 23.80
C GLY A 39 -4.63 -17.89 22.84
N VAL A 40 -4.44 -18.03 21.52
CA VAL A 40 -5.31 -17.38 20.53
C VAL A 40 -6.71 -17.97 20.65
N ARG A 41 -7.73 -17.11 20.70
CA ARG A 41 -9.15 -17.50 20.77
C ARG A 41 -9.98 -17.00 19.58
N ARG A 42 -9.42 -16.10 18.75
CA ARG A 42 -10.02 -15.65 17.50
C ARG A 42 -9.00 -15.66 16.36
N VAL A 43 -9.40 -16.20 15.21
CA VAL A 43 -8.66 -16.10 13.95
C VAL A 43 -9.36 -15.08 13.07
N TYR A 44 -8.62 -14.07 12.63
CA TYR A 44 -9.00 -13.21 11.52
C TYR A 44 -8.41 -13.80 10.24
N TRP A 45 -9.21 -14.00 9.21
CA TRP A 45 -8.77 -14.62 7.96
C TRP A 45 -9.08 -13.70 6.80
N ASN A 46 -8.05 -13.25 6.07
CA ASN A 46 -8.30 -12.42 4.89
C ASN A 46 -9.10 -13.22 3.85
N TYR A 47 -10.27 -12.70 3.51
CA TYR A 47 -11.13 -13.25 2.48
C TYR A 47 -10.62 -12.82 1.10
N TYR A 48 -10.54 -13.80 0.21
CA TYR A 48 -10.19 -13.63 -1.19
C TYR A 48 -11.23 -14.37 -2.04
N HIS A 49 -11.94 -13.65 -2.90
CA HIS A 49 -12.92 -14.26 -3.82
C HIS A 49 -12.20 -14.99 -4.97
N ALA A 50 -12.96 -15.73 -5.79
CA ALA A 50 -12.39 -16.54 -6.88
C ALA A 50 -11.44 -15.78 -7.81
N GLY A 51 -11.81 -14.55 -8.22
CA GLY A 51 -10.99 -13.69 -9.05
C GLY A 51 -9.63 -13.32 -8.44
N HIS A 52 -9.54 -13.17 -7.11
CA HIS A 52 -8.26 -12.96 -6.43
C HIS A 52 -7.37 -14.20 -6.55
N TRP A 53 -7.93 -15.39 -6.34
CA TRP A 53 -7.17 -16.63 -6.48
C TRP A 53 -6.68 -16.84 -7.92
N GLU A 54 -7.51 -16.57 -8.92
CA GLU A 54 -7.10 -16.58 -10.33
C GLU A 54 -5.93 -15.61 -10.59
N TRP A 55 -6.01 -14.41 -10.02
CA TRP A 55 -4.93 -13.43 -10.09
C TRP A 55 -3.64 -13.92 -9.42
N PHE A 56 -3.71 -14.48 -8.21
CA PHE A 56 -2.53 -15.05 -7.53
C PHE A 56 -1.89 -16.19 -8.34
N LEU A 57 -2.70 -17.04 -8.97
CA LEU A 57 -2.20 -18.12 -9.83
C LEU A 57 -1.49 -17.59 -11.09
N ALA A 58 -1.98 -16.49 -11.66
CA ALA A 58 -1.36 -15.86 -12.82
C ALA A 58 -0.05 -15.13 -12.50
N TYR A 59 0.13 -14.68 -11.25
CA TYR A 59 1.24 -13.84 -10.81
C TYR A 59 2.54 -14.60 -10.47
N GLY A 60 2.93 -15.64 -11.23
CA GLY A 60 4.06 -16.56 -10.92
C GLY A 60 5.31 -15.88 -10.31
N PRO A 61 6.00 -16.44 -9.29
CA PRO A 61 6.24 -17.86 -8.97
C PRO A 61 5.61 -18.28 -7.63
N LEU A 62 4.28 -18.29 -7.57
CA LEU A 62 3.51 -18.76 -6.41
C LEU A 62 3.18 -20.26 -6.52
N GLY A 63 4.18 -21.09 -6.81
CA GLY A 63 3.97 -22.54 -6.98
C GLY A 63 3.31 -23.21 -5.78
N GLY A 64 3.46 -22.63 -4.58
CA GLY A 64 2.76 -23.08 -3.37
C GLY A 64 1.24 -22.81 -3.43
N VAL A 65 0.79 -21.68 -3.99
CA VAL A 65 -0.63 -21.30 -4.03
C VAL A 65 -1.43 -22.29 -4.86
N ALA A 66 -0.98 -22.60 -6.08
CA ALA A 66 -1.69 -23.52 -6.98
C ALA A 66 -1.96 -24.88 -6.33
N LYS A 67 -0.90 -25.51 -5.82
CA LYS A 67 -1.04 -26.81 -5.16
C LYS A 67 -1.80 -26.73 -3.84
N THR A 68 -1.69 -25.62 -3.11
CA THR A 68 -2.49 -25.39 -1.90
C THR A 68 -3.98 -25.38 -2.22
N LEU A 69 -4.38 -24.69 -3.30
CA LEU A 69 -5.78 -24.67 -3.75
C LEU A 69 -6.23 -26.05 -4.25
N GLU A 70 -5.37 -26.80 -4.93
CA GLU A 70 -5.65 -28.20 -5.30
C GLU A 70 -5.88 -29.09 -4.06
N ASN A 71 -5.07 -28.90 -3.00
CA ASN A 71 -5.13 -29.70 -1.78
C ASN A 71 -6.31 -29.33 -0.87
N LEU A 72 -6.68 -28.05 -0.80
CA LEU A 72 -7.65 -27.53 0.16
C LEU A 72 -9.01 -27.19 -0.45
N GLY A 73 -9.07 -26.92 -1.75
CA GLY A 73 -10.21 -26.27 -2.38
C GLY A 73 -10.34 -24.81 -1.90
N ASP A 74 -11.20 -24.58 -0.90
CA ASP A 74 -11.39 -23.28 -0.26
C ASP A 74 -10.67 -23.26 1.11
N PRO A 75 -9.50 -22.59 1.21
CA PRO A 75 -8.73 -22.55 2.43
C PRO A 75 -9.45 -21.94 3.62
N MET A 76 -10.36 -20.98 3.38
CA MET A 76 -11.11 -20.32 4.45
C MET A 76 -12.06 -21.32 5.13
N ARG A 77 -12.73 -22.19 4.36
CA ARG A 77 -13.60 -23.23 4.92
C ARG A 77 -12.83 -24.23 5.78
N VAL A 78 -11.63 -24.61 5.33
CA VAL A 78 -10.74 -25.51 6.09
C VAL A 78 -10.29 -24.84 7.39
N GLY A 79 -9.77 -23.61 7.30
CA GLY A 79 -9.34 -22.82 8.46
C GLY A 79 -10.46 -22.62 9.48
N ARG A 80 -11.66 -22.25 9.02
CA ARG A 80 -12.87 -22.07 9.84
C ARG A 80 -13.21 -23.35 10.58
N ARG A 81 -13.32 -24.47 9.88
CA ARG A 81 -13.67 -25.75 10.52
C ARG A 81 -12.66 -26.11 11.60
N LEU A 82 -11.36 -26.04 11.29
CA LEU A 82 -10.29 -26.37 12.23
C LEU A 82 -10.27 -25.45 13.45
N ALA A 83 -10.54 -24.15 13.27
CA ALA A 83 -10.67 -23.19 14.38
C ALA A 83 -11.85 -23.53 15.29
N HIS A 84 -13.02 -23.85 14.71
CA HIS A 84 -14.23 -24.19 15.48
C HIS A 84 -14.06 -25.52 16.25
N GLU A 85 -13.37 -26.51 15.66
CA GLU A 85 -13.01 -27.76 16.36
C GLU A 85 -12.20 -27.52 17.64
N ARG A 86 -11.51 -26.37 17.75
CA ARG A 86 -10.73 -25.93 18.92
C ARG A 86 -11.46 -24.87 19.77
N GLY A 87 -12.73 -24.62 19.48
CA GLY A 87 -13.54 -23.63 20.19
C GLY A 87 -13.08 -22.19 19.98
N MET A 88 -12.39 -21.91 18.88
CA MET A 88 -11.97 -20.55 18.52
C MET A 88 -13.03 -19.89 17.64
N GLU A 89 -13.15 -18.57 17.74
CA GLU A 89 -13.91 -17.75 16.81
C GLU A 89 -13.14 -17.58 15.48
N PHE A 90 -13.87 -17.48 14.38
CA PHE A 90 -13.32 -17.29 13.04
C PHE A 90 -14.02 -16.14 12.31
N TYR A 91 -13.27 -15.08 12.05
CA TYR A 91 -13.74 -13.86 11.39
C TYR A 91 -13.15 -13.76 9.99
N ALA A 92 -13.96 -13.41 9.01
CA ALA A 92 -13.45 -13.02 7.69
C ALA A 92 -13.03 -11.55 7.71
N VAL A 93 -11.92 -11.22 7.05
CA VAL A 93 -11.47 -9.84 6.83
C VAL A 93 -11.59 -9.54 5.35
N ILE A 94 -12.47 -8.62 4.97
CA ILE A 94 -12.57 -8.14 3.58
C ILE A 94 -11.75 -6.87 3.40
N LYS A 95 -11.15 -6.72 2.21
CA LYS A 95 -10.39 -5.53 1.80
C LYS A 95 -11.03 -4.91 0.55
N PRO A 96 -12.10 -4.08 0.67
CA PRO A 96 -12.89 -3.58 -0.49
C PRO A 96 -12.05 -2.97 -1.62
N TYR A 97 -10.95 -2.30 -1.27
CA TYR A 97 -10.09 -1.64 -2.23
C TYR A 97 -8.94 -2.52 -2.76
N GLU A 98 -8.73 -3.72 -2.22
CA GLU A 98 -7.71 -4.66 -2.71
C GLU A 98 -8.29 -5.49 -3.86
N ASN A 99 -7.86 -5.23 -5.09
CA ASN A 99 -8.33 -5.92 -6.29
C ASN A 99 -7.18 -6.10 -7.31
N GLY A 100 -5.95 -6.16 -6.80
CA GLY A 100 -4.72 -6.14 -7.58
C GLY A 100 -3.56 -5.51 -6.82
N VAL A 101 -2.52 -5.11 -7.55
CA VAL A 101 -1.29 -4.55 -6.99
C VAL A 101 -0.84 -3.32 -7.79
N SER A 102 -0.30 -2.33 -7.09
CA SER A 102 0.16 -1.07 -7.71
C SER A 102 1.56 -1.20 -8.30
N HIS A 103 1.82 -2.24 -9.09
CA HIS A 103 2.99 -2.28 -9.96
C HIS A 103 2.58 -2.61 -11.39
N SER A 104 3.40 -2.16 -12.34
CA SER A 104 3.19 -2.43 -13.75
C SER A 104 4.24 -3.36 -14.32
N HIS A 105 3.83 -4.11 -15.34
CA HIS A 105 4.72 -4.76 -16.29
C HIS A 105 4.85 -3.88 -17.53
N PRO A 106 6.04 -3.75 -18.13
CA PRO A 106 6.23 -2.88 -19.27
C PRO A 106 5.43 -3.41 -20.47
N LYS A 107 5.01 -2.51 -21.36
CA LYS A 107 4.05 -2.82 -22.44
C LYS A 107 4.48 -4.00 -23.31
N ALA A 108 5.77 -4.10 -23.61
CA ALA A 108 6.33 -5.16 -24.46
C ALA A 108 6.33 -6.57 -23.83
N VAL A 109 6.25 -6.71 -22.51
CA VAL A 109 6.33 -8.03 -21.83
C VAL A 109 4.99 -8.77 -21.92
N LEU A 110 3.86 -8.08 -21.72
CA LEU A 110 2.55 -8.72 -21.77
C LEU A 110 2.20 -9.30 -23.14
N ALA A 111 2.64 -8.66 -24.22
CA ALA A 111 2.43 -9.15 -25.59
C ALA A 111 3.10 -10.51 -25.85
N LYS A 112 4.16 -10.86 -25.10
CA LYS A 112 4.88 -12.13 -25.26
C LYS A 112 4.28 -13.25 -24.42
N ASP A 113 3.79 -12.93 -23.23
CA ASP A 113 3.33 -13.93 -22.26
C ASP A 113 1.80 -14.13 -22.28
N GLY A 114 1.07 -13.38 -23.11
CA GLY A 114 -0.39 -13.48 -23.23
C GLY A 114 -1.14 -13.00 -21.98
N ILE A 115 -0.44 -12.36 -21.06
CA ILE A 115 -1.00 -11.82 -19.82
C ILE A 115 -1.83 -10.58 -20.16
N ILE A 116 -3.08 -10.55 -19.73
CA ILE A 116 -4.00 -9.42 -19.94
C ILE A 116 -3.95 -8.55 -18.69
N GLY A 117 -3.60 -7.27 -18.85
CA GLY A 117 -3.56 -6.30 -17.76
C GLY A 117 -4.21 -4.97 -18.14
N LEU A 118 -4.46 -4.11 -17.15
CA LEU A 118 -5.03 -2.79 -17.36
C LEU A 118 -3.96 -1.76 -17.69
N PRO A 119 -4.15 -0.91 -18.71
CA PRO A 119 -3.15 0.07 -19.08
C PRO A 119 -2.93 1.11 -17.97
N GLY A 120 -1.66 1.44 -17.77
CA GLY A 120 -1.13 2.47 -16.90
C GLY A 120 0.05 3.17 -17.57
N ILE A 121 0.52 4.25 -16.96
CA ILE A 121 1.65 5.04 -17.50
C ILE A 121 2.92 4.20 -17.56
N GLY A 122 3.26 3.45 -16.50
CA GLY A 122 4.45 2.59 -16.45
C GLY A 122 4.32 1.29 -17.26
N GLY A 123 3.14 0.96 -17.79
CA GLY A 123 2.89 -0.29 -18.47
C GLY A 123 1.48 -0.83 -18.21
N HIS A 124 1.36 -2.06 -17.74
CA HIS A 124 0.07 -2.69 -17.46
C HIS A 124 0.02 -3.26 -16.04
N TYR A 125 -1.08 -2.98 -15.34
CA TYR A 125 -1.38 -3.47 -14.01
C TYR A 125 -2.03 -4.84 -14.07
N HIS A 126 -1.65 -5.72 -13.16
CA HIS A 126 -2.35 -6.98 -12.93
C HIS A 126 -3.40 -6.75 -11.85
N VAL A 127 -4.65 -7.06 -12.20
CA VAL A 127 -5.83 -6.91 -11.35
C VAL A 127 -6.65 -8.19 -11.45
N ASP A 128 -7.61 -8.37 -10.55
CA ASP A 128 -8.51 -9.50 -10.67
C ASP A 128 -9.42 -9.37 -11.92
N PRO A 129 -10.00 -10.48 -12.42
CA PRO A 129 -10.81 -10.51 -13.64
C PRO A 129 -12.05 -9.60 -13.62
N TRP A 130 -12.67 -9.35 -12.45
CA TRP A 130 -13.86 -8.51 -12.36
C TRP A 130 -13.52 -7.06 -12.67
N VAL A 131 -12.39 -6.58 -12.14
CA VAL A 131 -11.86 -5.24 -12.42
C VAL A 131 -11.34 -5.15 -13.85
N LEU A 132 -10.68 -6.20 -14.35
CA LEU A 132 -10.23 -6.26 -15.74
C LEU A 132 -11.37 -6.06 -16.74
N ALA A 133 -12.55 -6.61 -16.44
CA ALA A 133 -13.75 -6.46 -17.25
C ALA A 133 -14.45 -5.11 -17.10
N ARG A 134 -14.10 -4.31 -16.08
CA ARG A 134 -14.76 -3.04 -15.71
C ARG A 134 -13.74 -1.95 -15.31
N PRO A 135 -12.75 -1.64 -16.16
CA PRO A 135 -11.66 -0.75 -15.80
C PRO A 135 -12.09 0.67 -15.42
N GLU A 136 -13.26 1.12 -15.89
CA GLU A 136 -13.86 2.43 -15.64
C GLU A 136 -14.42 2.63 -14.23
N LEU A 137 -14.60 1.53 -13.47
CA LEU A 137 -15.11 1.57 -12.11
C LEU A 137 -14.01 1.84 -11.06
N ARG A 138 -12.75 1.85 -11.47
CA ARG A 138 -11.61 2.18 -10.62
C ARG A 138 -11.61 3.65 -10.20
N VAL A 139 -10.92 3.98 -9.11
CA VAL A 139 -10.74 5.35 -8.64
C VAL A 139 -10.04 6.18 -9.74
N LYS A 140 -10.72 7.22 -10.22
CA LYS A 140 -10.33 8.02 -11.38
C LYS A 140 -9.57 9.28 -10.96
N ALA A 141 -8.52 9.63 -11.70
CA ALA A 141 -7.81 10.89 -11.57
C ALA A 141 -8.63 12.07 -12.12
N ARG A 142 -8.43 13.26 -11.56
CA ARG A 142 -8.89 14.52 -12.15
C ARG A 142 -8.33 14.66 -13.56
N GLN A 143 -9.13 15.10 -14.52
CA GLN A 143 -8.72 15.17 -15.93
C GLN A 143 -8.55 16.61 -16.43
N ALA A 144 -9.26 17.60 -15.86
CA ALA A 144 -9.26 18.94 -16.43
C ALA A 144 -7.93 19.70 -16.32
N ASP A 145 -7.06 19.31 -15.39
CA ASP A 145 -5.72 19.88 -15.21
C ASP A 145 -4.62 19.15 -16.02
N LEU A 146 -4.97 18.15 -16.83
CA LEU A 146 -4.04 17.50 -17.74
C LEU A 146 -4.07 18.20 -19.12
N PRO A 147 -2.96 18.79 -19.60
CA PRO A 147 -2.91 19.43 -20.90
C PRO A 147 -3.23 18.44 -22.04
N CYS A 148 -3.91 18.94 -23.07
CA CYS A 148 -4.10 18.17 -24.31
C CYS A 148 -2.79 18.05 -25.08
N GLY A 149 -2.62 16.96 -25.84
CA GLY A 149 -1.49 16.81 -26.76
C GLY A 149 -0.13 16.52 -26.10
N MET A 150 -0.11 16.10 -24.83
CA MET A 150 1.12 15.76 -24.09
C MET A 150 2.05 14.79 -24.83
N ASP A 151 1.50 13.86 -25.61
CA ASP A 151 2.27 12.91 -26.42
C ASP A 151 3.15 13.63 -27.45
N SER A 152 2.65 14.72 -28.02
CA SER A 152 3.37 15.55 -29.01
C SER A 152 4.16 16.71 -28.42
N THR A 153 3.98 17.03 -27.13
CA THR A 153 4.72 18.10 -26.47
C THR A 153 6.14 17.65 -26.15
N PRO A 154 7.18 18.33 -26.67
CA PRO A 154 8.56 17.98 -26.34
C PRO A 154 8.93 18.46 -24.95
N VAL A 155 9.82 17.72 -24.28
CA VAL A 155 10.55 18.25 -23.12
C VAL A 155 11.73 19.08 -23.65
N THR A 156 11.75 20.35 -23.29
CA THR A 156 12.75 21.35 -23.71
C THR A 156 13.76 21.66 -22.61
N ARG A 157 13.34 21.47 -21.35
CA ARG A 157 14.18 21.62 -20.16
C ARG A 157 13.84 20.58 -19.11
N ILE A 158 14.87 20.01 -18.49
CA ILE A 158 14.76 19.20 -17.28
C ILE A 158 15.44 19.96 -16.15
N GLN A 159 14.80 20.06 -15.00
CA GLN A 159 15.41 20.62 -13.80
C GLN A 159 15.61 19.52 -12.77
N LEU A 160 16.84 19.38 -12.28
CA LEU A 160 17.19 18.54 -11.14
C LEU A 160 17.34 19.42 -9.91
N ARG A 161 16.81 19.00 -8.77
CA ARG A 161 16.83 19.77 -7.52
C ARG A 161 17.39 18.93 -6.38
N GLN A 162 18.44 19.43 -5.74
CA GLN A 162 18.97 18.86 -4.51
C GLN A 162 18.11 19.28 -3.31
N LYS A 163 18.15 18.53 -2.20
CA LYS A 163 17.44 18.89 -0.96
C LYS A 163 17.96 20.16 -0.27
N ASP A 164 19.16 20.62 -0.59
CA ASP A 164 19.84 21.75 0.05
C ASP A 164 20.77 22.48 -0.93
N SER A 165 21.46 23.53 -0.45
CA SER A 165 22.35 24.38 -1.25
C SER A 165 23.80 23.90 -1.32
N THR A 166 24.12 22.70 -0.81
CA THR A 166 25.51 22.22 -0.77
C THR A 166 26.09 22.03 -2.19
N PRO A 167 27.43 22.18 -2.36
CA PRO A 167 28.06 22.12 -3.68
C PRO A 167 27.79 20.82 -4.43
N LEU A 168 27.69 20.92 -5.76
CA LEU A 168 27.41 19.77 -6.64
C LEU A 168 28.71 19.13 -7.10
N ARG A 169 28.73 17.79 -7.12
CA ARG A 169 29.75 17.03 -7.83
C ARG A 169 29.43 16.88 -9.33
N ILE A 170 28.14 16.87 -9.67
CA ILE A 170 27.65 16.67 -11.04
C ILE A 170 28.09 17.84 -11.93
N GLN A 171 28.86 17.53 -12.97
CA GLN A 171 29.22 18.41 -14.07
C GLN A 171 28.47 18.00 -15.36
N PRO A 172 28.44 18.85 -16.40
CA PRO A 172 27.73 18.54 -17.65
C PRO A 172 28.15 17.20 -18.27
N GLU A 173 29.45 16.87 -18.24
CA GLU A 173 30.01 15.62 -18.74
C GLU A 173 29.62 14.38 -17.93
N ASN A 174 29.07 14.55 -16.73
CA ASN A 174 28.59 13.44 -15.92
C ASN A 174 27.17 13.01 -16.30
N LEU A 175 26.37 13.89 -16.91
CA LEU A 175 24.96 13.66 -17.17
C LEU A 175 24.76 12.80 -18.42
N VAL A 176 23.87 11.82 -18.30
CA VAL A 176 23.48 10.93 -19.38
C VAL A 176 21.96 10.92 -19.48
N ILE A 177 21.45 11.28 -20.65
CA ILE A 177 20.02 11.25 -20.95
C ILE A 177 19.68 9.93 -21.64
N TRP A 178 18.66 9.27 -21.10
CA TRP A 178 18.09 8.05 -21.65
C TRP A 178 16.61 8.26 -21.95
N THR A 179 16.10 7.59 -22.95
CA THR A 179 14.66 7.63 -23.25
C THR A 179 14.11 6.27 -23.66
N SER A 180 12.79 6.11 -23.53
CA SER A 180 12.05 4.95 -24.00
C SER A 180 10.66 5.40 -24.48
N ASP A 181 10.11 4.69 -25.46
CA ASP A 181 8.75 4.85 -25.97
C ASP A 181 7.71 4.04 -25.18
N ASP A 182 8.14 2.97 -24.50
CA ASP A 182 7.24 1.98 -23.90
C ASP A 182 7.62 1.55 -22.47
N ASN A 183 8.60 2.21 -21.85
CA ASN A 183 9.22 1.87 -20.57
C ASN A 183 9.96 0.52 -20.58
N ASN A 184 10.48 0.08 -21.72
CA ASN A 184 11.25 -1.15 -21.83
C ASN A 184 12.53 -0.94 -22.67
N GLY A 185 13.70 -1.07 -22.04
CA GLY A 185 14.98 -0.94 -22.74
C GLY A 185 15.27 0.49 -23.17
N TYR A 186 15.54 1.34 -22.18
CA TYR A 186 15.92 2.73 -22.38
C TYR A 186 17.19 2.84 -23.22
N ARG A 187 17.21 3.82 -24.11
CA ARG A 187 18.34 4.09 -25.01
C ARG A 187 19.00 5.40 -24.63
N LYS A 188 20.32 5.35 -24.47
CA LYS A 188 21.13 6.55 -24.32
C LYS A 188 20.95 7.42 -25.55
N ARG A 189 20.69 8.70 -25.34
CA ARG A 189 20.61 9.68 -26.42
C ARG A 189 21.93 10.41 -26.57
N ASP A 190 22.40 10.48 -27.81
CA ASP A 190 23.50 11.34 -28.20
C ASP A 190 22.91 12.67 -28.66
N LEU A 191 22.81 13.62 -27.73
CA LEU A 191 22.28 14.95 -27.98
C LEU A 191 23.13 15.98 -27.25
N ALA A 192 23.30 17.14 -27.88
CA ALA A 192 23.91 18.30 -27.23
C ALA A 192 22.88 18.97 -26.32
N PHE A 193 23.31 19.31 -25.11
CA PHE A 193 22.52 20.06 -24.14
C PHE A 193 23.42 21.03 -23.39
N GLU A 194 22.82 22.04 -22.79
CA GLU A 194 23.49 22.98 -21.90
C GLU A 194 23.07 22.70 -20.47
N VAL A 195 23.99 22.97 -19.52
CA VAL A 195 23.70 22.84 -18.09
C VAL A 195 24.01 24.16 -17.42
N SER A 196 23.05 24.68 -16.68
CA SER A 196 23.26 25.81 -15.78
C SER A 196 22.94 25.42 -14.35
N GLU A 197 23.77 25.89 -13.43
CA GLU A 197 23.58 25.73 -11.99
C GLU A 197 22.94 26.99 -11.41
N GLY A 198 22.03 26.82 -10.46
CA GLY A 198 21.44 27.91 -9.70
C GLY A 198 21.09 27.52 -8.27
N VAL A 199 20.61 28.50 -7.52
CA VAL A 199 20.00 28.33 -6.20
C VAL A 199 18.58 28.88 -6.29
N GLU A 200 17.61 28.09 -5.85
CA GLU A 200 16.21 28.47 -5.76
C GLU A 200 15.73 28.37 -4.31
N SER A 201 14.66 29.09 -3.98
CA SER A 201 13.97 28.90 -2.71
C SER A 201 13.00 27.71 -2.82
N CYS A 202 13.01 26.82 -1.83
CA CYS A 202 12.10 25.69 -1.79
C CYS A 202 10.65 26.19 -1.64
N PRO A 203 9.72 25.85 -2.55
CA PRO A 203 8.40 26.47 -2.56
C PRO A 203 7.46 25.94 -1.46
N ARG A 204 7.80 24.81 -0.84
CA ARG A 204 6.96 24.09 0.13
C ARG A 204 7.82 23.26 1.07
N ASP A 205 7.23 22.81 2.16
CA ASP A 205 7.85 21.77 2.99
C ASP A 205 7.90 20.45 2.21
N VAL A 206 9.04 19.79 2.30
CA VAL A 206 9.30 18.49 1.71
C VAL A 206 9.61 17.53 2.84
N VAL A 207 8.90 16.41 2.83
CA VAL A 207 9.14 15.29 3.73
C VAL A 207 9.41 14.03 2.91
N ASP A 208 10.21 13.12 3.47
CA ASP A 208 10.43 11.81 2.87
C ASP A 208 9.20 10.89 3.05
N ILE A 209 9.33 9.67 2.55
CA ILE A 209 8.26 8.68 2.58
C ILE A 209 7.81 8.32 4.01
N ASP A 210 8.68 8.45 5.00
CA ASP A 210 8.38 8.16 6.40
C ASP A 210 7.93 9.42 7.17
N GLY A 211 7.86 10.57 6.50
CA GLY A 211 7.43 11.84 7.05
C GLY A 211 8.55 12.64 7.70
N ASN A 212 9.82 12.25 7.51
CA ASN A 212 10.95 13.02 8.04
C ASN A 212 11.14 14.29 7.19
N PRO A 213 11.42 15.46 7.80
CA PRO A 213 11.74 16.67 7.06
C PRO A 213 12.96 16.49 6.17
N VAL A 214 12.85 16.92 4.90
CA VAL A 214 13.94 16.91 3.91
C VAL A 214 14.42 18.34 3.64
N SER A 215 13.49 19.26 3.41
CA SER A 215 13.72 20.71 3.26
C SER A 215 12.47 21.47 3.65
N SER A 216 12.61 22.66 4.21
CA SER A 216 11.50 23.54 4.57
C SER A 216 11.19 24.53 3.46
N ARG A 217 9.95 25.04 3.43
CA ARG A 217 9.60 26.18 2.57
C ARG A 217 10.51 27.37 2.89
N GLY A 218 11.10 27.94 1.85
CA GLY A 218 12.03 29.07 1.99
C GLY A 218 13.50 28.66 1.91
N ASP A 219 13.83 27.41 2.25
CA ASP A 219 15.22 26.92 2.25
C ASP A 219 15.87 27.09 0.87
N GLU A 220 17.13 27.46 0.85
CA GLU A 220 17.92 27.51 -0.38
C GLU A 220 18.26 26.08 -0.85
N VAL A 221 17.83 25.76 -2.06
CA VAL A 221 18.09 24.47 -2.70
C VAL A 221 18.84 24.67 -4.00
N ARG A 222 19.83 23.82 -4.25
CA ARG A 222 20.61 23.90 -5.48
C ARG A 222 19.89 23.19 -6.62
N VAL A 223 19.94 23.79 -7.81
CA VAL A 223 19.26 23.28 -9.00
C VAL A 223 20.23 23.18 -10.19
N LEU A 224 20.02 22.15 -11.02
CA LEU A 224 20.66 22.00 -12.33
C LEU A 224 19.58 22.07 -13.40
N ASN A 225 19.70 23.02 -14.32
CA ASN A 225 18.83 23.12 -15.49
C ASN A 225 19.54 22.54 -16.70
N ILE A 226 18.97 21.49 -17.28
CA ILE A 226 19.42 20.85 -18.51
C ILE A 226 18.54 21.40 -19.65
N THR A 227 19.11 22.25 -20.51
CA THR A 227 18.40 22.97 -21.57
C THR A 227 18.90 22.58 -22.97
N GLY A 228 18.22 23.06 -24.01
CA GLY A 228 18.53 22.69 -25.41
C GLY A 228 17.99 21.32 -25.79
N LEU A 229 17.05 20.77 -25.00
CA LEU A 229 16.43 19.48 -25.26
C LEU A 229 15.29 19.62 -26.28
N ASN A 230 14.99 18.51 -26.94
CA ASN A 230 13.78 18.35 -27.75
C ASN A 230 13.34 16.88 -27.71
N LEU A 231 12.96 16.41 -26.52
CA LEU A 231 12.65 15.01 -26.28
C LEU A 231 11.15 14.76 -26.42
N LEU A 232 10.76 13.98 -27.43
CA LEU A 232 9.37 13.60 -27.66
C LEU A 232 8.96 12.32 -26.94
N ASP A 233 9.93 11.46 -26.62
CA ASP A 233 9.65 10.18 -25.97
C ASP A 233 8.90 10.36 -24.64
N PRO A 234 7.93 9.49 -24.33
CA PRO A 234 7.12 9.56 -23.12
C PRO A 234 7.91 9.29 -21.85
N PHE A 235 8.95 8.45 -21.89
CA PHE A 235 9.78 8.11 -20.74
C PHE A 235 11.19 8.66 -20.91
N ILE A 236 11.64 9.42 -19.91
CA ILE A 236 12.96 10.05 -19.91
C ILE A 236 13.62 9.74 -18.57
N ALA A 237 14.87 9.29 -18.61
CA ALA A 237 15.69 9.06 -17.44
C ALA A 237 16.97 9.90 -17.51
N VAL A 238 17.29 10.54 -16.39
CA VAL A 238 18.56 11.22 -16.17
C VAL A 238 19.39 10.34 -15.26
N ALA A 239 20.58 10.02 -15.73
CA ALA A 239 21.54 9.19 -15.04
C ALA A 239 22.89 9.91 -14.98
N THR A 240 23.79 9.41 -14.12
CA THR A 240 25.18 9.85 -14.10
C THR A 240 26.14 8.74 -14.52
N ASN A 241 27.40 9.10 -14.78
CA ASN A 241 28.51 8.18 -15.07
C ASN A 241 29.42 7.92 -13.86
N PHE A 242 28.97 8.24 -12.64
CA PHE A 242 29.70 7.90 -11.43
C PHE A 242 29.64 6.40 -11.18
N GLU A 243 30.71 5.84 -10.61
CA GLU A 243 30.83 4.41 -10.29
C GLU A 243 31.10 4.15 -8.80
N ASP A 244 31.07 5.21 -7.97
CA ASP A 244 31.22 5.14 -6.52
C ASP A 244 29.86 5.29 -5.79
N GLY A 245 29.88 5.14 -4.46
CA GLY A 245 28.73 5.30 -3.57
C GLY A 245 28.68 6.63 -2.81
N GLU A 246 29.59 7.57 -3.10
CA GLU A 246 29.87 8.77 -2.29
C GLU A 246 29.02 10.00 -2.68
N GLY A 247 27.90 9.78 -3.38
CA GLY A 247 27.07 10.86 -3.90
C GLY A 247 26.35 11.67 -2.82
N THR A 248 26.24 12.98 -3.05
CA THR A 248 25.58 13.94 -2.16
C THR A 248 24.32 14.56 -2.78
N PHE A 249 24.13 14.43 -4.09
CA PHE A 249 22.94 14.89 -4.79
C PHE A 249 21.74 14.02 -4.41
N THR A 250 21.00 14.47 -3.40
CA THR A 250 19.89 13.72 -2.81
C THR A 250 18.64 14.55 -2.70
N ASN A 251 17.48 13.95 -2.94
CA ASN A 251 16.15 14.51 -2.70
C ASN A 251 15.11 13.38 -2.76
N THR A 252 13.85 13.65 -2.42
CA THR A 252 12.74 12.72 -2.74
C THR A 252 12.57 12.65 -4.26
N ALA A 253 12.15 11.50 -4.81
CA ALA A 253 12.00 11.34 -6.25
C ALA A 253 11.07 12.40 -6.88
N VAL A 254 9.95 12.73 -6.22
CA VAL A 254 8.97 13.74 -6.71
C VAL A 254 9.49 15.17 -6.66
N GLU A 255 10.43 15.48 -5.76
CA GLU A 255 11.04 16.81 -5.70
C GLU A 255 12.35 16.92 -6.48
N MET A 256 13.00 15.78 -6.77
CA MET A 256 14.28 15.73 -7.46
C MET A 256 14.19 16.20 -8.90
N VAL A 257 13.12 15.88 -9.63
CA VAL A 257 13.02 16.13 -11.07
C VAL A 257 11.77 16.91 -11.44
N ARG A 258 11.92 17.88 -12.34
CA ARG A 258 10.83 18.59 -13.01
C ARG A 258 11.10 18.64 -14.51
N ALA A 259 10.05 18.64 -15.31
CA ALA A 259 10.12 18.72 -16.76
C ALA A 259 9.32 19.91 -17.27
N PHE A 260 9.85 20.58 -18.28
CA PHE A 260 9.24 21.75 -18.90
C PHE A 260 9.17 21.57 -20.41
N GLY A 261 8.07 22.04 -20.99
CA GLY A 261 7.83 22.05 -22.42
C GLY A 261 8.23 23.38 -23.08
N PRO A 262 7.73 23.66 -24.29
CA PRO A 262 7.90 24.96 -24.93
C PRO A 262 7.48 26.12 -24.01
N ASP A 263 8.12 27.28 -24.16
CA ASP A 263 7.85 28.50 -23.38
C ASP A 263 7.93 28.30 -21.85
N ASP A 264 8.79 27.37 -21.44
CA ASP A 264 9.06 27.02 -20.05
C ASP A 264 7.82 26.56 -19.26
N GLN A 265 6.82 26.02 -19.96
CA GLN A 265 5.59 25.54 -19.33
C GLN A 265 5.86 24.24 -18.57
N PRO A 266 5.49 24.14 -17.27
CA PRO A 266 5.68 22.91 -16.51
C PRO A 266 4.81 21.79 -17.07
N LEU A 267 5.41 20.61 -17.21
CA LEU A 267 4.72 19.42 -17.68
C LEU A 267 4.29 18.55 -16.49
N PRO A 268 3.03 18.07 -16.45
CA PRO A 268 2.65 17.02 -15.52
C PRO A 268 3.51 15.78 -15.79
N ILE A 269 4.11 15.25 -14.74
CA ILE A 269 4.94 14.04 -14.81
C ILE A 269 4.65 13.14 -13.61
N VAL A 270 4.94 11.85 -13.78
CA VAL A 270 5.13 10.90 -12.69
C VAL A 270 6.58 10.44 -12.69
N VAL A 271 7.11 10.05 -11.54
CA VAL A 271 8.54 9.76 -11.37
C VAL A 271 8.80 8.27 -11.18
N ALA A 272 10.03 7.86 -11.45
CA ALA A 272 10.55 6.54 -11.16
C ALA A 272 12.03 6.60 -10.79
N SER A 273 12.50 5.59 -10.07
CA SER A 273 13.91 5.31 -9.84
C SER A 273 14.13 3.79 -9.86
N HIS A 274 15.27 3.31 -9.37
CA HIS A 274 15.45 1.86 -9.15
C HIS A 274 14.64 1.34 -7.96
N LYS A 275 14.03 2.22 -7.16
CA LYS A 275 13.22 1.81 -6.03
C LYS A 275 11.90 1.22 -6.52
N ALA A 276 11.66 -0.03 -6.13
CA ALA A 276 10.42 -0.73 -6.38
C ALA A 276 10.11 -1.67 -5.21
N ILE A 277 8.83 -1.79 -4.87
CA ILE A 277 8.40 -2.76 -3.84
C ILE A 277 8.14 -4.11 -4.47
N TRP A 278 7.55 -4.10 -5.66
CA TRP A 278 7.31 -5.30 -6.45
C TRP A 278 8.33 -5.35 -7.59
N ARG A 279 8.93 -6.52 -7.82
CA ARG A 279 10.06 -6.69 -8.76
C ARG A 279 11.21 -5.70 -8.48
N PRO A 280 11.85 -5.78 -7.30
CA PRO A 280 12.89 -4.82 -6.87
C PRO A 280 14.11 -4.77 -7.79
N GLN A 281 14.37 -5.81 -8.57
CA GLN A 281 15.45 -5.87 -9.55
C GLN A 281 14.99 -5.28 -10.88
N ARG A 282 15.32 -4.00 -11.09
CA ARG A 282 14.97 -3.23 -12.29
C ARG A 282 16.22 -2.56 -12.86
N ASP A 283 16.42 -2.70 -14.16
CA ASP A 283 17.52 -2.05 -14.88
C ASP A 283 16.93 -1.39 -16.13
N LEU A 284 17.09 -0.06 -16.24
CA LEU A 284 16.58 0.69 -17.37
C LEU A 284 17.16 0.21 -18.71
N ARG A 285 18.37 -0.39 -18.72
CA ARG A 285 19.05 -0.81 -19.96
C ARG A 285 18.44 -2.08 -20.54
N SER A 286 18.12 -3.03 -19.67
CA SER A 286 17.65 -4.37 -20.04
C SER A 286 16.16 -4.60 -19.78
N GLY A 287 15.49 -3.69 -19.06
CA GLY A 287 14.09 -3.79 -18.68
C GLY A 287 13.45 -2.43 -18.42
N ASP A 288 12.76 -2.30 -17.29
CA ASP A 288 11.82 -1.22 -16.99
C ASP A 288 12.09 -0.52 -15.65
N LEU A 289 11.49 0.66 -15.48
CA LEU A 289 11.41 1.36 -14.19
C LEU A 289 9.96 1.39 -13.68
N GLU A 290 9.80 1.57 -12.38
CA GLU A 290 8.48 1.55 -11.72
C GLU A 290 7.94 2.97 -11.49
N TYR A 291 6.80 3.29 -12.10
CA TYR A 291 6.18 4.61 -12.07
C TYR A 291 4.88 4.63 -11.25
N ASP A 292 4.72 5.70 -10.46
CA ASP A 292 3.49 6.02 -9.72
C ASP A 292 3.01 4.88 -8.81
N THR A 293 3.90 4.39 -7.95
CA THR A 293 3.65 3.25 -7.05
C THR A 293 3.73 3.63 -5.58
N GLY A 294 3.58 4.93 -5.26
CA GLY A 294 3.64 5.45 -3.91
C GLY A 294 5.05 5.43 -3.31
N LEU A 295 6.09 5.46 -4.15
CA LEU A 295 7.50 5.53 -3.75
C LEU A 295 8.14 6.89 -4.05
N GLY A 296 7.36 7.84 -4.58
CA GLY A 296 7.81 9.18 -4.93
C GLY A 296 8.45 9.97 -3.79
N GLY A 297 8.02 9.72 -2.55
CA GLY A 297 8.61 10.32 -1.35
C GLY A 297 9.93 9.67 -0.90
N ALA A 298 10.35 8.56 -1.50
CA ALA A 298 11.59 7.90 -1.10
C ALA A 298 12.81 8.73 -1.50
N MET A 299 13.81 8.78 -0.63
CA MET A 299 15.07 9.48 -0.89
C MET A 299 15.84 8.80 -2.01
N VAL A 300 16.08 9.54 -3.09
CA VAL A 300 16.89 9.16 -4.23
C VAL A 300 18.23 9.88 -4.12
N ARG A 301 19.30 9.17 -4.47
CA ARG A 301 20.62 9.74 -4.77
C ARG A 301 20.78 9.74 -6.29
N LEU A 302 21.53 10.66 -6.89
CA LEU A 302 21.68 10.70 -8.36
C LEU A 302 23.13 10.52 -8.82
N ASP A 303 24.07 10.98 -8.01
CA ASP A 303 25.50 11.00 -8.28
C ASP A 303 26.23 9.79 -7.69
N VAL A 304 25.65 8.59 -7.81
CA VAL A 304 26.31 7.30 -7.52
C VAL A 304 26.13 6.32 -8.68
N SER A 305 26.74 5.14 -8.60
CA SER A 305 26.60 4.09 -9.62
C SER A 305 25.13 3.72 -9.88
N ASN A 306 24.79 3.58 -11.16
CA ASN A 306 23.52 3.03 -11.66
C ASN A 306 23.71 1.66 -12.34
N SER A 307 24.81 0.97 -12.00
CA SER A 307 25.15 -0.33 -12.58
C SER A 307 24.30 -1.45 -11.97
N ALA A 308 23.88 -2.41 -12.80
CA ALA A 308 23.04 -3.54 -12.37
C ALA A 308 23.68 -4.39 -11.24
N SER A 309 25.01 -4.48 -11.21
CA SER A 309 25.78 -5.20 -10.18
C SER A 309 25.69 -4.59 -8.78
N ALA A 310 25.30 -3.31 -8.67
CA ALA A 310 25.12 -2.66 -7.37
C ALA A 310 23.83 -3.12 -6.65
N PHE A 311 22.94 -3.84 -7.32
CA PHE A 311 21.62 -4.26 -6.81
C PHE A 311 21.57 -5.71 -6.32
N ASP A 312 22.65 -6.48 -6.43
CA ASP A 312 22.71 -7.85 -5.94
C ASP A 312 22.69 -7.86 -4.40
N ASN A 313 21.53 -8.24 -3.83
CA ASN A 313 21.23 -8.48 -2.40
C ASN A 313 20.66 -7.32 -1.56
N VAL A 314 20.28 -6.18 -2.13
CA VAL A 314 19.65 -5.09 -1.37
C VAL A 314 18.14 -5.06 -1.62
N LEU A 315 17.34 -4.99 -0.55
CA LEU A 315 15.93 -4.62 -0.65
C LEU A 315 15.85 -3.20 -1.22
N THR A 316 15.52 -3.07 -2.51
CA THR A 316 15.62 -1.79 -3.26
C THR A 316 14.60 -0.73 -2.83
N HIS A 317 13.69 -1.05 -1.91
CA HIS A 317 12.77 -0.10 -1.30
C HIS A 317 13.33 0.60 -0.04
N THR A 318 14.57 0.31 0.36
CA THR A 318 15.20 0.95 1.53
C THR A 318 15.92 2.25 1.15
N ALA A 319 16.06 3.16 2.11
CA ALA A 319 16.81 4.42 1.95
C ALA A 319 18.30 4.21 1.59
N ASN A 320 18.83 3.00 1.80
CA ASN A 320 20.23 2.65 1.56
C ASN A 320 20.48 1.93 0.23
N ALA A 321 19.44 1.71 -0.60
CA ALA A 321 19.64 1.19 -1.95
C ALA A 321 20.39 2.23 -2.80
N PRO A 322 21.46 1.85 -3.54
CA PRO A 322 22.18 2.79 -4.39
C PRO A 322 21.24 3.27 -5.51
N ASP A 323 21.14 4.58 -5.72
CA ASP A 323 20.36 5.15 -6.83
C ASP A 323 21.26 6.07 -7.64
N GLY A 324 21.43 5.80 -8.94
CA GLY A 324 22.20 6.63 -9.88
C GLY A 324 21.36 7.06 -11.09
N VAL A 325 20.04 7.05 -10.91
CA VAL A 325 19.05 7.39 -11.94
C VAL A 325 17.81 8.00 -11.28
N ILE A 326 17.29 9.03 -11.94
CA ILE A 326 15.94 9.54 -11.73
C ILE A 326 15.25 9.59 -13.09
N ALA A 327 14.04 9.09 -13.16
CA ALA A 327 13.26 9.06 -14.40
C ALA A 327 11.89 9.67 -14.19
N PHE A 328 11.28 10.10 -15.29
CA PHE A 328 9.92 10.59 -15.31
C PHE A 328 9.21 10.14 -16.59
N ALA A 329 7.89 10.06 -16.50
CA ALA A 329 7.00 9.84 -17.63
C ALA A 329 6.08 11.06 -17.80
N LYS A 330 5.87 11.49 -19.05
CA LYS A 330 4.93 12.58 -19.37
C LYS A 330 3.50 12.16 -19.02
N GLY A 331 2.79 13.01 -18.31
CA GLY A 331 1.41 12.80 -17.88
C GLY A 331 1.30 12.07 -16.55
N ARG A 332 0.20 11.34 -16.38
CA ARG A 332 -0.14 10.59 -15.16
C ARG A 332 -1.14 9.49 -15.46
N ASN A 333 -1.33 8.57 -14.51
CA ASN A 333 -2.36 7.55 -14.61
C ASN A 333 -3.77 8.17 -14.61
N ARG A 334 -4.65 7.66 -15.48
CA ARG A 334 -6.07 8.04 -15.50
C ARG A 334 -6.85 7.40 -14.35
N PHE A 335 -6.42 6.23 -13.90
CA PHE A 335 -7.03 5.47 -12.82
C PHE A 335 -5.94 4.91 -11.92
N VAL A 336 -6.24 4.79 -10.63
CA VAL A 336 -5.45 3.99 -9.70
C VAL A 336 -5.47 2.52 -10.16
N SER A 337 -4.45 1.73 -9.79
CA SER A 337 -4.22 0.39 -10.36
C SER A 337 -5.43 -0.54 -10.28
N GLY A 338 -5.79 -1.03 -9.08
CA GLY A 338 -6.90 -1.95 -8.83
C GLY A 338 -8.03 -1.34 -7.98
N SER A 339 -7.81 -0.21 -7.31
CA SER A 339 -8.78 0.30 -6.34
C SER A 339 -10.08 0.72 -7.00
N LEU A 340 -11.19 0.15 -6.54
CA LEU A 340 -12.54 0.46 -7.00
C LEU A 340 -13.10 1.72 -6.33
N CYS A 341 -13.93 2.46 -7.05
CA CYS A 341 -14.61 3.63 -6.50
C CYS A 341 -15.95 3.24 -5.87
N GLU A 342 -16.07 3.55 -4.59
CA GLU A 342 -17.25 3.36 -3.75
C GLU A 342 -18.51 4.09 -4.23
N GLY A 343 -18.36 5.07 -5.14
CA GLY A 343 -19.49 5.82 -5.69
C GLY A 343 -20.33 5.05 -6.70
N TYR A 344 -19.82 3.94 -7.25
CA TYR A 344 -20.61 3.13 -8.19
C TYR A 344 -21.44 2.07 -7.46
N HIS A 345 -22.72 1.96 -7.84
CA HIS A 345 -23.60 0.94 -7.28
C HIS A 345 -23.12 -0.49 -7.60
N GLU A 346 -22.55 -0.70 -8.79
CA GLU A 346 -21.97 -1.98 -9.22
C GLU A 346 -20.80 -2.41 -8.34
N VAL A 347 -19.98 -1.46 -7.89
CA VAL A 347 -18.87 -1.71 -6.97
C VAL A 347 -19.42 -2.08 -5.59
N GLN A 348 -20.38 -1.32 -5.06
CA GLN A 348 -20.99 -1.65 -3.77
C GLN A 348 -21.70 -3.01 -3.81
N ALA A 349 -22.40 -3.33 -4.90
CA ALA A 349 -23.03 -4.63 -5.11
C ALA A 349 -22.00 -5.76 -5.10
N HIS A 350 -20.86 -5.58 -5.79
CA HIS A 350 -19.77 -6.55 -5.79
C HIS A 350 -19.18 -6.77 -4.39
N TRP A 351 -18.93 -5.71 -3.62
CA TRP A 351 -18.48 -5.86 -2.23
C TRP A 351 -19.52 -6.56 -1.35
N MET A 352 -20.81 -6.35 -1.61
CA MET A 352 -21.89 -7.06 -0.91
C MET A 352 -22.00 -8.54 -1.27
N GLU A 353 -21.49 -8.96 -2.43
CA GLU A 353 -21.30 -10.39 -2.75
C GLU A 353 -20.27 -11.00 -1.80
N TRP A 354 -19.15 -10.32 -1.54
CA TRP A 354 -18.11 -10.81 -0.62
C TRP A 354 -18.65 -10.95 0.81
N VAL A 355 -19.44 -9.97 1.27
CA VAL A 355 -20.15 -10.07 2.57
C VAL A 355 -21.05 -11.30 2.59
N SER A 356 -21.79 -11.55 1.50
CA SER A 356 -22.71 -12.69 1.41
C SER A 356 -21.95 -14.03 1.40
N ASP A 357 -20.81 -14.10 0.72
CA ASP A 357 -19.94 -15.27 0.69
C ASP A 357 -19.35 -15.58 2.06
N CYS A 358 -18.91 -14.57 2.80
CA CYS A 358 -18.41 -14.74 4.18
C CYS A 358 -19.50 -15.30 5.10
N ILE A 359 -20.72 -14.77 5.02
CA ILE A 359 -21.87 -15.29 5.79
C ILE A 359 -22.14 -16.75 5.39
N ALA A 360 -22.15 -17.06 4.10
CA ALA A 360 -22.39 -18.41 3.60
C ALA A 360 -21.28 -19.41 4.02
N ALA A 361 -20.05 -18.94 4.24
CA ALA A 361 -18.95 -19.74 4.78
C ALA A 361 -19.10 -20.06 6.28
N GLY A 362 -20.06 -19.44 6.97
CA GLY A 362 -20.35 -19.71 8.38
C GLY A 362 -19.31 -19.14 9.35
N VAL A 363 -18.78 -17.96 9.03
CA VAL A 363 -17.91 -17.17 9.92
C VAL A 363 -18.69 -16.63 11.12
N ASP A 364 -17.98 -16.31 12.20
CA ASP A 364 -18.55 -15.74 13.43
C ASP A 364 -18.65 -14.21 13.40
N GLY A 365 -18.04 -13.57 12.40
CA GLY A 365 -18.13 -12.14 12.15
C GLY A 365 -17.32 -11.69 10.94
N LEU A 366 -17.45 -10.41 10.60
CA LEU A 366 -16.76 -9.77 9.49
C LEU A 366 -15.96 -8.57 9.98
N ASP A 367 -14.71 -8.42 9.54
CA ASP A 367 -13.92 -7.21 9.69
C ASP A 367 -13.69 -6.56 8.31
N VAL A 368 -13.78 -5.23 8.25
CA VAL A 368 -13.55 -4.44 7.03
C VAL A 368 -12.26 -3.65 7.17
N ARG A 369 -11.30 -3.97 6.30
CA ARG A 369 -9.98 -3.31 6.22
C ARG A 369 -9.86 -2.49 4.95
N ILE A 370 -9.33 -1.27 5.06
CA ILE A 370 -9.20 -0.35 3.93
C ILE A 370 -7.80 -0.31 3.32
N SER A 371 -6.77 -0.69 4.08
CA SER A 371 -5.40 -0.77 3.59
C SER A 371 -5.30 -1.85 2.53
N CYS A 372 -4.76 -1.45 1.39
CA CYS A 372 -4.60 -2.29 0.22
C CYS A 372 -3.30 -1.94 -0.52
N HIS A 373 -2.87 -2.85 -1.37
CA HIS A 373 -1.77 -2.72 -2.31
C HIS A 373 -2.21 -2.11 -3.64
N SER A 374 -3.51 -2.09 -3.91
CA SER A 374 -4.09 -1.51 -5.12
C SER A 374 -4.12 0.02 -5.15
N SER A 375 -3.94 0.71 -4.01
CA SER A 375 -4.10 2.18 -3.93
C SER A 375 -2.80 2.99 -4.04
N TRP A 376 -1.65 2.35 -4.24
CA TRP A 376 -0.39 3.07 -4.10
C TRP A 376 -0.13 3.97 -5.30
N THR A 377 0.05 5.26 -5.01
CA THR A 377 0.34 6.32 -5.96
C THR A 377 1.17 7.38 -5.26
N ASP A 378 1.99 8.11 -6.03
CA ASP A 378 2.78 9.23 -5.52
C ASP A 378 1.93 10.48 -5.27
N SER A 379 0.72 10.52 -5.85
CA SER A 379 -0.16 11.69 -5.82
C SER A 379 -1.59 11.31 -5.44
N PRO A 380 -1.86 10.84 -4.20
CA PRO A 380 -3.22 10.44 -3.81
C PRO A 380 -4.24 11.58 -3.96
N GLY A 381 -3.81 12.84 -3.81
CA GLY A 381 -4.67 14.03 -3.89
C GLY A 381 -5.26 14.35 -5.27
N ILE A 382 -4.85 13.67 -6.35
CA ILE A 382 -5.42 13.88 -7.69
C ILE A 382 -6.49 12.85 -8.08
N TYR A 383 -6.83 11.91 -7.19
CA TYR A 383 -7.78 10.83 -7.46
C TYR A 383 -9.12 11.01 -6.75
N GLY A 384 -10.16 10.28 -7.17
CA GLY A 384 -11.52 10.37 -6.60
C GLY A 384 -12.51 11.19 -7.43
N PHE A 385 -12.20 11.48 -8.69
CA PHE A 385 -13.04 12.30 -9.60
C PHE A 385 -13.93 11.44 -10.50
N ASN A 386 -14.42 10.34 -9.94
CA ASN A 386 -15.33 9.44 -10.63
C ASN A 386 -16.67 10.14 -10.92
N PRO A 387 -17.34 9.87 -12.05
CA PRO A 387 -18.63 10.46 -12.39
C PRO A 387 -19.67 10.45 -11.26
N PRO A 388 -19.94 9.34 -10.53
CA PRO A 388 -20.91 9.37 -9.43
C PRO A 388 -20.47 10.27 -8.26
N VAL A 389 -19.17 10.34 -7.97
CA VAL A 389 -18.64 11.22 -6.92
C VAL A 389 -18.77 12.68 -7.33
N ALA A 390 -18.37 13.02 -8.56
CA ALA A 390 -18.47 14.37 -9.10
C ALA A 390 -19.93 14.84 -9.16
N ALA A 391 -20.85 13.96 -9.58
CA ALA A 391 -22.28 14.27 -9.61
C ALA A 391 -22.85 14.52 -8.20
N GLU A 392 -22.46 13.73 -7.20
CA GLU A 392 -22.90 13.95 -5.82
C GLU A 392 -22.30 15.22 -5.22
N TYR A 393 -21.04 15.53 -5.54
CA TYR A 393 -20.40 16.79 -5.16
C TYR A 393 -21.12 17.99 -5.78
N GLU A 394 -21.37 17.96 -7.08
CA GLU A 394 -22.07 19.01 -7.82
C GLU A 394 -23.50 19.20 -7.29
N ARG A 395 -24.20 18.11 -6.99
CA ARG A 395 -25.53 18.17 -6.36
C ARG A 395 -25.52 18.88 -5.00
N ARG A 396 -24.47 18.71 -4.20
CA ARG A 396 -24.34 19.32 -2.87
C ARG A 396 -23.82 20.75 -2.89
N TYR A 397 -22.93 21.08 -3.81
CA TYR A 397 -22.14 22.31 -3.76
C TYR A 397 -22.24 23.18 -5.03
N GLY A 398 -22.92 22.72 -6.08
CA GLY A 398 -23.23 23.49 -7.28
C GLY A 398 -22.08 23.68 -8.27
N VAL A 399 -20.97 22.94 -8.12
CA VAL A 399 -19.81 23.00 -9.01
C VAL A 399 -19.30 21.59 -9.33
N ASN A 400 -18.76 21.39 -10.53
CA ASN A 400 -18.18 20.11 -10.91
C ASN A 400 -16.69 20.04 -10.51
N PRO A 401 -16.31 19.17 -9.56
CA PRO A 401 -14.95 19.17 -9.01
C PRO A 401 -13.88 18.69 -10.02
N ASP A 402 -14.27 18.02 -11.11
CA ASP A 402 -13.32 17.58 -12.15
C ASP A 402 -12.81 18.77 -12.96
N VAL A 403 -13.64 19.80 -13.19
CA VAL A 403 -13.33 20.94 -14.07
C VAL A 403 -13.14 22.27 -13.34
N GLU A 404 -13.86 22.48 -12.24
CA GLU A 404 -13.85 23.72 -11.49
C GLU A 404 -12.99 23.61 -10.22
N PRO A 405 -12.61 24.75 -9.60
CA PRO A 405 -12.05 24.75 -8.26
C PRO A 405 -12.98 24.03 -7.27
N TYR A 406 -12.40 23.21 -6.39
CA TYR A 406 -13.14 22.41 -5.42
C TYR A 406 -12.44 22.43 -4.07
N ASP A 407 -13.19 22.13 -3.01
CA ASP A 407 -12.65 21.88 -1.68
C ASP A 407 -12.34 20.38 -1.51
N PRO A 408 -11.06 19.99 -1.30
CA PRO A 408 -10.66 18.60 -1.15
C PRO A 408 -11.21 17.93 0.12
N VAL A 409 -11.50 18.69 1.17
CA VAL A 409 -12.14 18.16 2.38
C VAL A 409 -13.56 17.74 2.04
N LEU A 410 -14.33 18.61 1.38
CA LEU A 410 -15.71 18.28 0.97
C LEU A 410 -15.76 17.11 -0.03
N LEU A 411 -14.76 16.98 -0.91
CA LEU A 411 -14.68 15.82 -1.82
C LEU A 411 -14.43 14.54 -1.02
N GLY A 412 -13.55 14.61 -0.02
CA GLY A 412 -13.31 13.54 0.93
C GLY A 412 -14.57 13.12 1.69
N GLU A 413 -15.38 14.06 2.15
CA GLU A 413 -16.66 13.80 2.83
C GLU A 413 -17.68 13.13 1.91
N VAL A 414 -17.81 13.59 0.65
CA VAL A 414 -18.71 12.94 -0.33
C VAL A 414 -18.33 11.48 -0.54
N ARG A 415 -17.04 11.21 -0.74
CA ARG A 415 -16.53 9.84 -0.91
C ARG A 415 -16.70 9.00 0.36
N GLY A 416 -16.47 9.59 1.52
CA GLY A 416 -16.71 8.96 2.81
C GLY A 416 -18.17 8.55 3.00
N ASP A 417 -19.12 9.42 2.63
CA ASP A 417 -20.55 9.12 2.73
C ASP A 417 -20.98 8.00 1.78
N LEU A 418 -20.40 7.95 0.57
CA LEU A 418 -20.63 6.85 -0.37
C LEU A 418 -20.08 5.52 0.15
N TYR A 419 -18.91 5.54 0.80
CA TYR A 419 -18.37 4.36 1.48
C TYR A 419 -19.24 3.94 2.68
N ASP A 420 -19.73 4.89 3.48
CA ASP A 420 -20.62 4.61 4.62
C ASP A 420 -21.91 3.92 4.17
N GLN A 421 -22.42 4.19 2.95
CA GLN A 421 -23.59 3.47 2.40
C GLN A 421 -23.33 1.97 2.28
N PHE A 422 -22.15 1.58 1.78
CA PHE A 422 -21.73 0.18 1.76
C PHE A 422 -21.66 -0.38 3.19
N LEU A 423 -21.08 0.35 4.14
CA LEU A 423 -21.00 -0.13 5.53
C LEU A 423 -22.38 -0.31 6.18
N HIS A 424 -23.33 0.60 5.91
CA HIS A 424 -24.72 0.45 6.36
C HIS A 424 -25.38 -0.80 5.77
N ALA A 425 -25.18 -1.07 4.47
CA ALA A 425 -25.71 -2.26 3.82
C ALA A 425 -25.07 -3.55 4.39
N ALA A 426 -23.75 -3.55 4.58
CA ALA A 426 -23.02 -4.67 5.18
C ALA A 426 -23.50 -4.93 6.62
N ARG A 427 -23.64 -3.88 7.43
CA ARG A 427 -24.15 -3.97 8.81
C ARG A 427 -25.55 -4.57 8.84
N ALA A 428 -26.47 -4.08 8.00
CA ALA A 428 -27.83 -4.60 7.93
C ALA A 428 -27.87 -6.09 7.55
N ARG A 429 -27.03 -6.49 6.58
CA ARG A 429 -26.92 -7.89 6.14
C ARG A 429 -26.38 -8.81 7.24
N LEU A 430 -25.34 -8.38 7.96
CA LEU A 430 -24.75 -9.14 9.06
C LEU A 430 -25.68 -9.21 10.27
N ALA A 431 -26.34 -8.10 10.62
CA ALA A 431 -27.33 -8.06 11.70
C ALA A 431 -28.49 -9.04 11.44
N ALA A 432 -28.97 -9.13 10.18
CA ALA A 432 -29.98 -10.11 9.78
C ALA A 432 -29.51 -11.57 9.91
N ALA A 433 -28.20 -11.82 9.85
CA ALA A 433 -27.56 -13.11 10.09
C ALA A 433 -27.14 -13.32 11.56
N GLY A 434 -27.35 -12.33 12.44
CA GLY A 434 -26.90 -12.38 13.84
C GLY A 434 -25.38 -12.26 14.03
N LEU A 435 -24.67 -11.66 13.06
CA LEU A 435 -23.22 -11.55 13.04
C LEU A 435 -22.75 -10.10 13.33
N PRO A 436 -21.62 -9.91 14.02
CA PRO A 436 -21.01 -8.62 14.26
C PRO A 436 -20.22 -8.10 13.04
N LEU A 437 -20.16 -6.77 12.91
CA LEU A 437 -19.34 -6.05 11.94
C LEU A 437 -18.23 -5.27 12.65
N HIS A 438 -16.98 -5.55 12.29
CA HIS A 438 -15.80 -4.87 12.80
C HIS A 438 -15.20 -3.96 11.72
N HIS A 439 -14.50 -2.93 12.16
CA HIS A 439 -13.76 -2.04 11.25
C HIS A 439 -12.34 -1.82 11.74
N HIS A 440 -11.41 -1.83 10.79
CA HIS A 440 -10.07 -1.32 11.01
C HIS A 440 -10.08 0.22 11.10
N ILE A 441 -9.56 0.74 12.20
CA ILE A 441 -9.11 2.13 12.31
C ILE A 441 -7.61 2.13 12.11
N GLU A 442 -7.19 2.56 10.93
CA GLU A 442 -5.77 2.63 10.56
C GLU A 442 -5.12 3.87 11.13
N ILE A 443 -4.81 3.78 12.41
CA ILE A 443 -4.33 4.86 13.26
C ILE A 443 -3.15 5.66 12.68
N GLU A 444 -2.20 5.04 11.99
CA GLU A 444 -1.08 5.76 11.37
C GLU A 444 -1.50 6.48 10.07
N SER A 445 -2.54 5.98 9.39
CA SER A 445 -3.03 6.50 8.10
C SER A 445 -4.15 7.54 8.26
N PHE A 446 -4.90 7.52 9.38
CA PHE A 446 -6.02 8.42 9.66
C PHE A 446 -5.60 9.73 10.33
N ARG A 447 -4.36 9.81 10.79
CA ARG A 447 -3.78 11.02 11.34
C ARG A 447 -3.78 12.16 10.30
N PRO A 448 -4.05 13.41 10.71
CA PRO A 448 -3.94 14.57 9.83
C PRO A 448 -2.53 14.75 9.24
N ASP A 449 -1.50 14.34 9.98
CA ASP A 449 -0.08 14.37 9.63
C ASP A 449 0.47 12.98 9.28
N ALA A 450 -0.36 12.09 8.72
CA ALA A 450 0.07 10.77 8.27
C ALA A 450 1.21 10.87 7.24
N SER A 451 2.25 10.05 7.40
CA SER A 451 3.37 10.02 6.45
C SER A 451 2.93 9.52 5.07
N PRO A 452 3.67 9.85 3.99
CA PRO A 452 3.38 9.34 2.66
C PRO A 452 3.33 7.80 2.58
N SER A 453 4.18 7.10 3.36
CA SER A 453 4.20 5.63 3.42
C SER A 453 2.91 5.02 3.96
N ARG A 454 2.10 5.82 4.67
CA ARG A 454 0.80 5.44 5.23
C ARG A 454 -0.35 5.85 4.32
N THR A 455 -0.36 7.10 3.85
CA THR A 455 -1.43 7.60 2.98
C THR A 455 -1.53 6.84 1.66
N ARG A 456 -0.42 6.35 1.10
CA ARG A 456 -0.42 5.55 -0.13
C ARG A 456 -1.18 4.22 -0.04
N SER A 457 -1.39 3.69 1.17
CA SER A 457 -1.99 2.36 1.35
C SER A 457 -3.51 2.36 1.34
N ARG A 458 -4.15 3.51 1.15
CA ARG A 458 -5.61 3.67 1.04
C ARG A 458 -5.93 4.56 -0.17
N PRO A 459 -7.17 4.51 -0.70
CA PRO A 459 -7.56 5.45 -1.74
C PRO A 459 -7.30 6.90 -1.28
N GLY A 460 -6.80 7.76 -2.18
CA GLY A 460 -6.64 9.18 -1.89
C GLY A 460 -7.99 9.90 -1.77
N ASN A 461 -8.03 11.16 -1.31
CA ASN A 461 -9.25 12.01 -1.26
C ASN A 461 -10.52 11.32 -0.71
N ILE A 462 -10.43 10.61 0.40
CA ILE A 462 -11.60 10.02 1.08
C ILE A 462 -11.46 10.23 2.59
N THR A 463 -12.56 10.69 3.21
CA THR A 463 -12.70 10.71 4.65
C THR A 463 -13.26 9.37 5.11
N PHE A 464 -12.56 8.69 6.01
CA PHE A 464 -13.08 7.52 6.70
C PHE A 464 -13.69 7.97 8.03
N HIS A 465 -15.01 7.93 8.14
CA HIS A 465 -15.76 8.49 9.28
C HIS A 465 -15.70 7.60 10.53
N TRP A 466 -14.51 7.18 10.97
CA TRP A 466 -14.30 6.25 12.09
C TRP A 466 -15.11 6.61 13.34
N ARG A 467 -15.14 7.90 13.70
CA ARG A 467 -15.90 8.39 14.86
C ARG A 467 -17.41 8.21 14.66
N ARG A 468 -17.92 8.46 13.45
CA ARG A 468 -19.32 8.21 13.10
C ARG A 468 -19.62 6.71 13.20
N TRP A 469 -18.71 5.85 12.74
CA TRP A 469 -18.91 4.40 12.79
C TRP A 469 -19.11 3.90 14.22
N LEU A 470 -18.27 4.37 15.16
CA LEU A 470 -18.39 4.06 16.59
C LEU A 470 -19.70 4.60 17.19
N ARG A 471 -20.03 5.88 16.95
CA ARG A 471 -21.20 6.54 17.56
C ARG A 471 -22.55 6.05 17.06
N THR A 472 -22.62 5.57 15.83
CA THR A 472 -23.87 5.16 15.18
C THR A 472 -24.13 3.64 15.27
N GLY A 473 -23.22 2.88 15.85
CA GLY A 473 -23.33 1.42 15.94
C GLY A 473 -23.10 0.70 14.60
N LEU A 474 -22.39 1.34 13.67
CA LEU A 474 -21.88 0.69 12.46
C LEU A 474 -20.74 -0.29 12.78
N ALA A 475 -20.03 -0.05 13.88
CA ALA A 475 -19.00 -0.94 14.41
C ALA A 475 -19.52 -1.63 15.68
N ASP A 476 -19.59 -2.96 15.66
CA ASP A 476 -19.82 -3.77 16.86
C ASP A 476 -18.53 -3.90 17.68
N GLU A 477 -17.37 -3.98 17.02
CA GLU A 477 -16.02 -3.87 17.59
C GLU A 477 -15.10 -3.12 16.60
N THR A 478 -13.89 -2.73 17.03
CA THR A 478 -12.90 -2.10 16.15
C THR A 478 -11.49 -2.64 16.36
N THR A 479 -10.71 -2.65 15.28
CA THR A 479 -9.30 -3.01 15.29
C THR A 479 -8.46 -1.75 15.05
N LEU A 480 -7.67 -1.34 16.04
CA LEU A 480 -6.65 -0.30 15.88
C LEU A 480 -5.44 -0.92 15.19
N PHE A 481 -5.26 -0.63 13.90
CA PHE A 481 -4.20 -1.23 13.09
C PHE A 481 -2.99 -0.31 12.99
N GLY A 482 -1.89 -0.69 13.64
CA GLY A 482 -0.57 -0.07 13.49
C GLY A 482 0.33 -0.90 12.60
N ARG A 483 1.25 -0.27 11.86
CA ARG A 483 2.15 -0.93 10.89
C ARG A 483 3.63 -0.74 11.19
N ALA A 484 4.06 0.31 11.89
CA ALA A 484 5.45 0.47 12.33
C ALA A 484 5.61 0.86 13.79
N TRP A 485 4.55 1.30 14.46
CA TRP A 485 4.68 1.77 15.84
C TRP A 485 4.56 0.63 16.83
N THR A 486 5.38 0.68 17.88
CA THR A 486 5.22 -0.20 19.03
C THR A 486 4.00 0.24 19.86
N PRO A 487 3.42 -0.64 20.69
CA PRO A 487 2.30 -0.28 21.56
C PRO A 487 2.56 0.97 22.40
N GLU A 488 3.78 1.17 22.90
CA GLU A 488 4.12 2.33 23.74
C GLU A 488 3.98 3.66 22.99
N ARG A 489 4.53 3.73 21.77
CA ARG A 489 4.39 4.92 20.91
C ARG A 489 2.94 5.15 20.52
N LEU A 490 2.25 4.07 20.20
CA LEU A 490 0.90 4.07 19.69
C LEU A 490 -0.09 4.54 20.78
N LEU A 491 -0.02 3.95 21.97
CA LEU A 491 -0.86 4.29 23.13
C LEU A 491 -0.48 5.62 23.81
N SER A 492 0.55 6.33 23.31
CA SER A 492 0.88 7.70 23.73
C SER A 492 0.61 8.75 22.66
N ASP A 493 0.27 8.36 21.43
CA ASP A 493 -0.06 9.27 20.34
C ASP A 493 -1.42 9.96 20.59
N ALA A 494 -1.49 11.27 20.31
CA ALA A 494 -2.65 12.10 20.60
C ALA A 494 -3.90 11.71 19.78
N PHE A 495 -3.74 11.32 18.52
CA PHE A 495 -4.85 10.84 17.71
C PHE A 495 -5.36 9.50 18.23
N VAL A 496 -4.45 8.61 18.65
CA VAL A 496 -4.84 7.34 19.27
C VAL A 496 -5.56 7.56 20.60
N GLN A 497 -5.15 8.56 21.41
CA GLN A 497 -5.90 8.93 22.63
C GLN A 497 -7.34 9.30 22.31
N ASP A 498 -7.55 10.16 21.31
CA ASP A 498 -8.88 10.58 20.85
C ASP A 498 -9.73 9.39 20.39
N VAL A 499 -9.14 8.45 19.65
CA VAL A 499 -9.82 7.19 19.28
C VAL A 499 -10.19 6.36 20.53
N LEU A 500 -9.27 6.20 21.48
CA LEU A 500 -9.50 5.42 22.70
C LEU A 500 -10.57 6.06 23.62
N ASP A 501 -10.62 7.39 23.67
CA ASP A 501 -11.63 8.12 24.43
C ASP A 501 -13.01 7.97 23.79
N GLU A 502 -13.09 7.96 22.46
CA GLU A 502 -14.32 7.67 21.72
C GLU A 502 -14.78 6.21 21.91
N VAL A 503 -13.85 5.26 21.84
CA VAL A 503 -14.07 3.83 22.16
C VAL A 503 -14.63 3.68 23.58
N ALA A 504 -14.04 4.35 24.57
CA ALA A 504 -14.52 4.32 25.94
C ALA A 504 -15.92 4.93 26.10
N THR A 505 -16.19 6.04 25.40
CA THR A 505 -17.47 6.75 25.41
C THR A 505 -18.59 5.90 24.79
N THR A 506 -18.32 5.29 23.64
CA THR A 506 -19.28 4.46 22.89
C THR A 506 -19.36 3.03 23.42
N ARG A 507 -18.39 2.60 24.24
CA ARG A 507 -18.23 1.24 24.78
C ARG A 507 -18.10 0.16 23.70
N VAL A 508 -17.63 0.55 22.52
CA VAL A 508 -17.27 -0.39 21.45
C VAL A 508 -15.96 -1.06 21.84
N PRO A 509 -15.85 -2.40 21.85
CA PRO A 509 -14.59 -3.07 22.12
C PRO A 509 -13.51 -2.73 21.08
N ALA A 510 -12.28 -2.51 21.54
CA ALA A 510 -11.16 -2.18 20.67
C ALA A 510 -9.98 -3.14 20.85
N HIS A 511 -9.43 -3.62 19.74
CA HIS A 511 -8.29 -4.54 19.70
C HIS A 511 -7.10 -3.86 19.04
N LEU A 512 -5.88 -4.11 19.50
CA LEU A 512 -4.67 -3.61 18.85
C LEU A 512 -4.10 -4.68 17.90
N SER A 513 -3.94 -4.36 16.63
CA SER A 513 -3.31 -5.26 15.64
C SER A 513 -1.96 -4.69 15.20
N LEU A 514 -0.89 -5.47 15.35
CA LEU A 514 0.47 -5.07 14.97
C LEU A 514 1.24 -6.18 14.23
N PRO A 515 2.07 -5.82 13.22
CA PRO A 515 2.94 -6.77 12.57
C PRO A 515 3.97 -7.40 13.52
N VAL A 516 4.15 -8.72 13.49
CA VAL A 516 5.25 -9.45 14.18
C VAL A 516 6.60 -8.85 13.82
N LYS A 517 6.76 -8.36 12.58
CA LYS A 517 7.97 -7.67 12.12
C LYS A 517 8.33 -6.43 12.95
N VAL A 518 7.35 -5.76 13.58
CA VAL A 518 7.60 -4.62 14.48
C VAL A 518 8.30 -5.08 15.76
N SER A 519 7.96 -6.28 16.24
CA SER A 519 8.63 -6.95 17.37
C SER A 519 9.96 -7.57 16.95
N GLY A 520 10.12 -7.96 15.69
CA GLY A 520 11.25 -8.74 15.18
C GLY A 520 11.01 -10.24 15.30
N THR A 521 12.03 -11.07 15.09
CA THR A 521 11.94 -12.53 15.33
C THR A 521 12.24 -12.90 16.79
N ASP A 522 12.32 -11.91 17.67
CA ASP A 522 12.50 -12.09 19.12
C ASP A 522 11.14 -12.30 19.78
N GLY A 523 10.88 -13.54 20.23
CA GLY A 523 9.66 -13.91 20.93
C GLY A 523 9.39 -13.12 22.21
N GLY A 524 10.45 -12.76 22.93
CA GLY A 524 10.33 -11.98 24.16
C GLY A 524 9.67 -10.63 23.90
N ARG A 525 10.07 -9.96 22.82
CA ARG A 525 9.54 -8.66 22.46
C ARG A 525 8.07 -8.70 22.02
N LEU A 526 7.64 -9.72 21.28
CA LEU A 526 6.22 -9.88 20.93
C LEU A 526 5.37 -10.14 22.19
N ALA A 527 5.85 -11.01 23.08
CA ALA A 527 5.19 -11.30 24.35
C ALA A 527 5.10 -10.06 25.25
N ASP A 528 6.16 -9.25 25.33
CA ASP A 528 6.18 -8.00 26.09
C ASP A 528 5.18 -6.98 25.54
N GLN A 529 5.03 -6.90 24.22
CA GLN A 529 4.03 -6.03 23.59
C GLN A 529 2.59 -6.44 23.89
N ILE A 530 2.31 -7.75 23.91
CA ILE A 530 1.02 -8.29 24.33
C ILE A 530 0.75 -7.92 25.79
N GLU A 531 1.72 -8.13 26.67
CA GLU A 531 1.58 -7.78 28.09
C GLU A 531 1.41 -6.27 28.29
N TYR A 532 2.18 -5.43 27.60
CA TYR A 532 2.04 -3.98 27.70
C TYR A 532 0.62 -3.54 27.31
N THR A 533 0.09 -4.10 26.24
CA THR A 533 -1.27 -3.84 25.76
C THR A 533 -2.30 -4.29 26.80
N TRP A 534 -2.15 -5.50 27.35
CA TRP A 534 -3.01 -6.03 28.41
C TRP A 534 -3.00 -5.15 29.66
N ARG A 535 -1.81 -4.79 30.16
CA ARG A 535 -1.63 -3.94 31.35
C ARG A 535 -2.19 -2.53 31.18
N SER A 536 -2.35 -2.04 29.96
CA SER A 536 -2.94 -0.73 29.70
C SER A 536 -4.39 -0.64 30.20
N GLY A 537 -5.14 -1.75 30.22
CA GLY A 537 -6.55 -1.79 30.61
C GLY A 537 -7.50 -1.00 29.70
N ARG A 538 -7.00 -0.46 28.58
CA ARG A 538 -7.77 0.41 27.64
C ARG A 538 -8.24 -0.31 26.39
N LEU A 539 -7.73 -1.52 26.16
CA LEU A 539 -8.02 -2.34 24.99
C LEU A 539 -8.56 -3.69 25.43
N ASN A 540 -9.41 -4.27 24.58
CA ASN A 540 -10.06 -5.55 24.78
C ASN A 540 -9.30 -6.72 24.16
N GLY A 541 -8.22 -6.48 23.42
CA GLY A 541 -7.43 -7.55 22.85
C GLY A 541 -6.22 -7.11 22.05
N TYR A 542 -5.47 -8.10 21.59
CA TYR A 542 -4.30 -7.96 20.73
C TYR A 542 -4.39 -8.95 19.57
N THR A 543 -4.08 -8.50 18.35
CA THR A 543 -4.04 -9.31 17.14
C THR A 543 -2.61 -9.41 16.63
N ILE A 544 -2.10 -10.64 16.57
CA ILE A 544 -0.81 -10.96 15.97
C ILE A 544 -0.94 -10.94 14.45
N TYR A 545 -0.38 -9.92 13.80
CA TYR A 545 -0.40 -9.75 12.34
C TYR A 545 0.97 -10.08 11.73
N GLU A 546 1.16 -10.90 10.72
CA GLU A 546 0.30 -12.00 10.29
C GLU A 546 1.06 -13.32 10.49
N THR A 547 0.35 -14.43 10.38
CA THR A 547 0.87 -15.78 10.66
C THR A 547 2.09 -16.17 9.84
N ALA A 548 2.23 -15.66 8.61
CA ALA A 548 3.39 -15.92 7.75
C ALA A 548 4.73 -15.46 8.35
N ALA A 549 4.70 -14.63 9.40
CA ALA A 549 5.89 -14.21 10.15
C ALA A 549 6.23 -15.10 11.34
N LEU A 550 5.42 -16.13 11.64
CA LEU A 550 5.61 -17.01 12.81
C LEU A 550 6.46 -18.24 12.51
N TYR A 551 6.70 -18.58 11.24
CA TYR A 551 7.42 -19.78 10.81
C TYR A 551 8.28 -19.52 9.57
N ASP A 552 9.15 -20.48 9.22
CA ASP A 552 9.93 -20.45 7.98
C ASP A 552 8.98 -20.56 6.78
N ARG A 553 8.63 -19.41 6.19
CA ARG A 553 7.75 -19.30 5.02
C ARG A 553 8.32 -19.91 3.73
N ARG A 554 9.57 -20.40 3.72
CA ARG A 554 10.21 -20.93 2.51
C ARG A 554 10.16 -22.44 2.45
N HIS A 555 10.22 -23.10 3.59
CA HIS A 555 10.34 -24.56 3.64
C HIS A 555 9.61 -25.14 4.85
N THR A 556 8.96 -26.28 4.63
CA THR A 556 8.61 -27.18 5.72
C THR A 556 9.87 -27.87 6.26
N GLY A 557 9.72 -28.51 7.42
CA GLY A 557 10.73 -29.43 7.93
C GLY A 557 10.90 -30.66 7.05
N ALA A 558 12.01 -31.37 7.27
CA ALA A 558 12.27 -32.66 6.63
C ALA A 558 11.21 -33.72 6.98
N ASP A 559 10.47 -33.50 8.06
CA ASP A 559 9.31 -34.25 8.52
C ASP A 559 7.99 -33.76 7.91
N GLY A 560 8.02 -32.80 6.99
CA GLY A 560 6.84 -32.23 6.36
C GLY A 560 6.02 -31.30 7.27
N ARG A 561 6.57 -30.82 8.39
CA ARG A 561 5.86 -29.95 9.35
C ARG A 561 6.19 -28.47 9.18
N LEU A 562 5.33 -27.58 9.68
CA LEU A 562 5.66 -26.15 9.78
C LEU A 562 6.82 -25.94 10.76
N ARG A 563 7.82 -25.16 10.36
CA ARG A 563 8.96 -24.78 11.21
C ARG A 563 8.74 -23.42 11.83
N PHE A 564 8.07 -23.38 12.99
CA PHE A 564 7.92 -22.14 13.76
C PHE A 564 9.28 -21.55 14.15
N LEU A 565 9.36 -20.23 14.15
CA LEU A 565 10.58 -19.52 14.52
C LEU A 565 10.89 -19.80 16.00
N PRO A 566 12.09 -20.33 16.34
CA PRO A 566 12.38 -20.77 17.70
C PRO A 566 12.20 -19.67 18.74
N GLY A 567 11.46 -19.97 19.82
CA GLY A 567 11.24 -19.06 20.95
C GLY A 567 10.14 -18.03 20.72
N LEU A 568 9.70 -17.82 19.47
CA LEU A 568 8.67 -16.84 19.15
C LEU A 568 7.31 -17.23 19.73
N THR A 569 6.84 -18.44 19.40
CA THR A 569 5.52 -18.92 19.85
C THR A 569 5.55 -19.34 21.32
N GLU A 570 6.68 -19.84 21.81
CA GLU A 570 6.91 -20.24 23.19
C GLU A 570 6.81 -19.05 24.15
N ALA A 571 7.48 -17.94 23.85
CA ALA A 571 7.41 -16.74 24.67
C ALA A 571 5.98 -16.18 24.77
N VAL A 572 5.21 -16.24 23.66
CA VAL A 572 3.80 -15.83 23.67
C VAL A 572 2.95 -16.79 24.50
N HIS A 573 3.14 -18.10 24.39
CA HIS A 573 2.43 -19.08 25.20
C HIS A 573 2.70 -18.88 26.71
N GLU A 574 3.97 -18.81 27.10
CA GLU A 574 4.36 -18.57 28.50
C GLU A 574 3.79 -17.26 29.05
N ARG A 575 3.74 -16.21 28.22
CA ARG A 575 3.14 -14.94 28.63
C ARG A 575 1.63 -15.05 28.76
N SER A 576 0.97 -15.73 27.84
CA SER A 576 -0.47 -15.98 27.90
C SER A 576 -0.86 -16.77 29.14
N GLU A 577 -0.06 -17.77 29.53
CA GLU A 577 -0.26 -18.50 30.79
C GLU A 577 -0.14 -17.57 32.01
N LYS A 578 0.91 -16.75 32.07
CA LYS A 578 1.13 -15.78 33.17
C LYS A 578 0.02 -14.74 33.29
N LEU A 579 -0.56 -14.34 32.16
CA LEU A 579 -1.64 -13.34 32.10
C LEU A 579 -3.05 -13.96 32.25
N GLY A 580 -3.16 -15.29 32.34
CA GLY A 580 -4.45 -15.98 32.44
C GLY A 580 -5.28 -15.93 31.15
N LEU A 581 -4.63 -15.96 29.99
CA LEU A 581 -5.26 -15.92 28.66
C LEU A 581 -5.49 -17.32 28.05
N LEU A 582 -5.06 -18.39 28.73
CA LEU A 582 -5.23 -19.79 28.30
C LEU A 582 -6.57 -20.38 28.76
#